data_AF-A0A960ZKK3-F1
#
_entry.id   AF-A0A960ZKK3-F1
#
_cell.length_a   1.000
_cell.length_b   1.000
_cell.length_c   1.000
_cell.angle_alpha   90.00
_cell.angle_beta   90.00
_cell.angle_gamma   90.00
#
_symmetry.space_group_name_H-M   'P 1'
#
loop_
_entity.id
_entity.type
_entity.pdbx_description
1 polymer ?
#
loop_
_entity_poly.entity_id
_entity_poly.type
_entity_poly.pdbx_seq_one_letter_code
_entity_poly.pdbx_strand_id
1 'polypeptide(L)'
;MVPAELEKVYRNRRLPAKYDGIICTFDLDKTYLATEFETFSGLVKIPFEKAEEKRNIPGTASLVRELRRGVKKDQTPTPIYFISGSPRQLENVVREKLELDGVSFDGILFKDFGSALRKLQFKKLIDKIGYKLGALLYARSVFPAKANELLFGDDSEY
;
A
#
# COMPACT_ATOMS: atom_id res chain seq x y z
N MET A 1 15.55 4.90 14.33
CA MET A 1 14.34 4.22 14.85
C MET A 1 13.29 4.23 13.76
N VAL A 2 12.88 3.06 13.29
CA VAL A 2 11.88 2.91 12.22
C VAL A 2 10.49 3.23 12.78
N PRO A 3 9.60 3.90 12.02
CA PRO A 3 8.19 4.03 12.38
C PRO A 3 7.54 2.67 12.71
N ALA A 4 6.92 2.54 13.88
CA ALA A 4 6.25 1.30 14.32
C ALA A 4 5.16 0.81 13.34
N GLU A 5 4.60 1.73 12.56
CA GLU A 5 3.62 1.44 11.52
C GLU A 5 4.23 0.64 10.36
N LEU A 6 5.44 0.97 9.91
CA LEU A 6 6.14 0.21 8.87
C LEU A 6 6.44 -1.21 9.33
N GLU A 7 6.84 -1.38 10.59
CA GLU A 7 7.04 -2.71 11.18
C GLU A 7 5.74 -3.50 11.20
N LYS A 8 4.64 -2.88 11.64
CA LYS A 8 3.32 -3.50 11.66
C LYS A 8 2.86 -3.92 10.26
N VAL A 9 3.15 -3.15 9.21
CA VAL A 9 2.73 -3.48 7.85
C VAL A 9 3.62 -4.56 7.24
N TYR A 10 4.94 -4.37 7.25
CA TYR A 10 5.84 -5.19 6.44
C TYR A 10 6.41 -6.42 7.18
N ARG A 11 6.31 -6.49 8.51
CA ARG A 11 6.78 -7.66 9.29
C ARG A 11 5.66 -8.59 9.77
N ASN A 12 4.39 -8.22 9.57
CA ASN A 12 3.26 -9.03 10.04
C ASN A 12 3.20 -10.39 9.32
N ARG A 13 3.40 -10.39 8.00
CA ARG A 13 3.54 -11.63 7.24
C ARG A 13 4.98 -12.12 7.30
N ARG A 14 5.20 -13.28 7.93
CA ARG A 14 6.50 -13.96 7.94
C ARG A 14 6.65 -14.80 6.68
N LEU A 15 7.35 -14.26 5.69
CA LEU A 15 7.81 -15.05 4.55
C LEU A 15 9.02 -15.91 4.95
N PRO A 16 9.19 -17.13 4.42
CA PRO A 16 10.41 -17.89 4.61
C PRO A 16 11.63 -17.08 4.20
N ALA A 17 12.73 -17.16 4.96
CA ALA A 17 13.97 -16.43 4.62
C ALA A 17 14.54 -16.80 3.23
N LYS A 18 14.21 -18.02 2.75
CA LYS A 18 14.60 -18.52 1.42
C LYS A 18 13.55 -18.26 0.33
N TYR A 19 12.47 -17.53 0.62
CA TYR A 19 11.46 -17.21 -0.37
C TYR A 19 12.08 -16.42 -1.53
N ASP A 20 11.90 -16.94 -2.74
CA ASP A 20 12.43 -16.45 -4.01
C ASP A 20 11.32 -16.11 -5.02
N GLY A 21 10.07 -16.07 -4.55
CA GLY A 21 8.91 -15.72 -5.36
C GLY A 21 8.72 -14.21 -5.54
N ILE A 22 7.59 -13.87 -6.12
CA ILE A 22 7.19 -12.48 -6.39
C ILE A 22 6.48 -11.89 -5.18
N ILE A 23 6.77 -10.64 -4.85
CA ILE A 23 6.00 -9.79 -3.95
C ILE A 23 5.46 -8.63 -4.79
N CYS A 24 4.18 -8.30 -4.65
CA CYS A 24 3.60 -7.15 -5.34
C CYS A 24 3.31 -6.03 -4.35
N THR A 25 3.74 -4.82 -4.68
CA THR A 25 3.40 -3.60 -3.94
C THR A 25 2.69 -2.64 -4.89
N PHE A 26 1.47 -2.26 -4.53
CA PHE A 26 0.61 -1.37 -5.30
C PHE A 26 0.55 0.00 -4.63
N ASP A 27 0.73 1.06 -5.41
CA ASP A 27 0.12 2.32 -5.05
C ASP A 27 -1.40 2.17 -5.04
N LEU A 28 -2.05 2.86 -4.12
CA LEU A 28 -3.49 2.78 -3.95
C LEU A 28 -4.19 3.87 -4.77
N ASP A 29 -3.79 5.12 -4.54
CA ASP A 29 -4.39 6.31 -5.12
C ASP A 29 -4.02 6.38 -6.61
N LYS A 30 -4.99 6.67 -7.50
CA LYS A 30 -4.80 6.72 -8.97
C LYS A 30 -4.20 5.48 -9.65
N THR A 31 -3.96 4.42 -8.90
CA THR A 31 -3.45 3.15 -9.41
C THR A 31 -4.47 2.05 -9.19
N TYR A 32 -4.92 1.86 -7.95
CA TYR A 32 -6.03 0.93 -7.66
C TYR A 32 -7.37 1.67 -7.68
N LEU A 33 -7.45 2.78 -6.95
CA LEU A 33 -8.63 3.63 -6.85
C LEU A 33 -8.60 4.71 -7.93
N ALA A 34 -9.73 4.92 -8.60
CA ALA A 34 -9.94 6.01 -9.54
C ALA A 34 -10.28 7.28 -8.73
N THR A 35 -9.24 7.97 -8.26
CA THR A 35 -9.36 9.16 -7.40
C THR A 35 -8.91 10.42 -8.13
N GLU A 36 -9.78 11.42 -8.19
CA GLU A 36 -9.45 12.78 -8.62
C GLU A 36 -9.08 13.61 -7.38
N PHE A 37 -7.84 13.52 -6.91
CA PHE A 37 -7.37 14.43 -5.86
C PHE A 37 -6.96 15.75 -6.51
N GLU A 38 -7.88 16.70 -6.66
CA GLU A 38 -7.54 18.02 -7.22
C GLU A 38 -7.01 19.01 -6.16
N THR A 39 -7.29 18.82 -4.86
CA THR A 39 -6.82 19.72 -3.79
C THR A 39 -6.86 19.10 -2.39
N PHE A 40 -6.09 19.66 -1.44
CA PHE A 40 -6.19 19.37 0.00
C PHE A 40 -7.63 19.54 0.55
N SER A 41 -8.47 20.37 -0.07
CA SER A 41 -9.87 20.53 0.32
C SER A 41 -10.76 19.36 -0.12
N GLY A 42 -10.41 18.65 -1.21
CA GLY A 42 -11.05 17.40 -1.61
C GLY A 42 -10.87 16.31 -0.56
N LEU A 43 -9.68 16.20 0.04
CA LEU A 43 -9.36 15.22 1.09
C LEU A 43 -10.26 15.31 2.34
N VAL A 44 -10.86 16.47 2.62
CA VAL A 44 -11.75 16.68 3.79
C VAL A 44 -13.16 16.11 3.57
N LYS A 45 -13.62 15.97 2.31
CA LYS A 45 -14.94 15.39 2.00
C LYS A 45 -14.94 13.86 1.87
N ILE A 46 -13.78 13.28 1.52
CA ILE A 46 -13.61 11.84 1.27
C ILE A 46 -13.89 10.92 2.49
N PRO A 47 -13.72 11.33 3.77
CA PRO A 47 -14.09 10.46 4.89
C PRO A 47 -15.59 10.15 4.96
N PHE A 48 -16.43 10.90 4.24
CA PHE A 48 -17.89 10.70 4.19
C PHE A 48 -18.35 9.86 3.00
N GLU A 49 -17.47 9.60 2.03
CA GLU A 49 -17.79 8.66 0.94
C GLU A 49 -17.84 7.24 1.47
N LYS A 50 -18.87 6.48 1.11
CA LYS A 50 -18.99 5.06 1.43
C LYS A 50 -18.00 4.24 0.60
N ALA A 51 -17.69 3.04 1.08
CA ALA A 51 -16.82 2.10 0.36
C ALA A 51 -17.34 1.82 -1.06
N GLU A 52 -18.65 1.65 -1.23
CA GLU A 52 -19.33 1.39 -2.51
C GLU A 52 -19.18 2.53 -3.53
N GLU A 53 -19.06 3.77 -3.05
CA GLU A 53 -18.90 4.96 -3.90
C GLU A 53 -17.49 5.07 -4.46
N LYS A 54 -16.51 4.40 -3.83
CA LYS A 54 -15.14 4.35 -4.33
C LYS A 54 -15.07 3.47 -5.56
N ARG A 55 -14.63 4.07 -6.66
CA ARG A 55 -14.41 3.36 -7.92
C ARG A 55 -12.97 2.89 -8.00
N ASN A 56 -12.77 1.66 -8.43
CA ASN A 56 -11.46 1.18 -8.81
C ASN A 56 -11.20 1.54 -10.29
N ILE A 57 -9.92 1.65 -10.65
CA ILE A 57 -9.53 1.72 -12.06
C ILE A 57 -9.91 0.38 -12.71
N PRO A 58 -10.56 0.39 -13.90
CA PRO A 58 -11.01 -0.84 -14.55
C PRO A 58 -9.91 -1.90 -14.67
N GLY A 59 -10.21 -3.13 -14.26
CA GLY A 59 -9.30 -4.28 -14.35
C GLY A 59 -8.37 -4.48 -13.16
N THR A 60 -8.18 -3.49 -12.27
CA THR A 60 -7.22 -3.60 -11.16
C THR A 60 -7.60 -4.65 -10.12
N ALA A 61 -8.88 -4.72 -9.73
CA ALA A 61 -9.36 -5.74 -8.79
C ALA A 61 -9.13 -7.16 -9.35
N SER A 62 -9.40 -7.38 -10.64
CA SER A 62 -9.13 -8.67 -11.28
C SER A 62 -7.63 -8.97 -11.35
N LEU A 63 -6.80 -7.99 -11.72
CA LEU A 63 -5.35 -8.15 -11.74
C LEU A 63 -4.80 -8.55 -10.36
N VAL A 64 -5.19 -7.84 -9.29
CA VAL A 64 -4.72 -8.14 -7.93
C VAL A 64 -5.16 -9.54 -7.49
N ARG A 65 -6.40 -9.95 -7.76
CA ARG A 65 -6.90 -11.30 -7.44
C ARG A 65 -6.12 -12.39 -8.17
N GLU A 66 -5.82 -12.19 -9.45
CA GLU A 66 -5.06 -13.16 -10.24
C GLU A 66 -3.58 -13.22 -9.81
N LEU A 67 -2.96 -12.07 -9.52
CA LEU A 67 -1.60 -12.03 -8.96
C LEU A 67 -1.54 -12.74 -7.62
N ARG A 68 -2.51 -12.49 -6.74
CA ARG A 68 -2.64 -13.14 -5.42
C ARG A 68 -2.73 -14.65 -5.54
N ARG A 69 -3.53 -15.16 -6.48
CA ARG A 69 -3.67 -16.59 -6.78
C ARG A 69 -2.34 -17.20 -7.23
N GLY A 70 -1.57 -16.44 -8.03
CA GLY A 70 -0.32 -16.92 -8.59
C GLY A 70 -0.52 -17.95 -9.70
N VAL A 71 0.55 -18.62 -10.12
CA VAL A 71 0.56 -19.46 -11.32
C VAL A 71 0.16 -20.91 -11.02
N LYS A 72 0.52 -21.43 -9.84
CA LYS A 72 0.26 -22.83 -9.45
C LYS A 72 -0.77 -22.91 -8.32
N LYS A 73 -1.75 -23.82 -8.42
CA LYS A 73 -2.80 -23.99 -7.41
C LYS A 73 -2.28 -24.28 -5.99
N ASP A 74 -1.13 -24.96 -5.88
CA ASP A 74 -0.56 -25.39 -4.59
C ASP A 74 0.55 -24.45 -4.09
N GLN A 75 0.75 -23.29 -4.74
CA GLN A 75 1.75 -22.32 -4.26
C GLN A 75 1.21 -21.49 -3.09
N THR A 76 2.12 -21.02 -2.25
CA THR A 76 1.81 -19.96 -1.29
C THR A 76 1.27 -18.73 -2.04
N PRO A 77 0.12 -18.16 -1.64
CA PRO A 77 -0.43 -16.97 -2.29
C PRO A 77 0.60 -15.85 -2.37
N THR A 78 0.67 -15.20 -3.52
CA THR A 78 1.61 -14.10 -3.78
C THR A 78 1.38 -12.99 -2.75
N PRO A 79 2.42 -12.51 -2.05
CA PRO A 79 2.27 -11.42 -1.11
C PRO A 79 1.86 -10.13 -1.82
N ILE A 80 0.84 -9.45 -1.31
CA ILE A 80 0.29 -8.21 -1.88
C ILE A 80 0.31 -7.13 -0.79
N TYR A 81 0.93 -6.00 -1.10
CA TYR A 81 0.98 -4.82 -0.25
C TYR A 81 0.39 -3.62 -0.98
N PHE A 82 -0.19 -2.70 -0.22
CA PHE A 82 -0.66 -1.41 -0.70
C PHE A 82 0.07 -0.27 0.03
N ILE A 83 0.36 0.80 -0.69
CA ILE A 83 0.84 2.05 -0.15
C ILE A 83 -0.03 3.20 -0.64
N SER A 84 -0.41 4.12 0.25
CA SER A 84 -1.30 5.23 -0.07
C SER A 84 -0.71 6.55 0.40
N GLY A 85 -0.85 7.58 -0.43
CA GLY A 85 -0.56 8.97 -0.05
C GLY A 85 -1.68 9.58 0.80
N SER A 86 -2.85 8.94 0.81
CA SER A 86 -4.04 9.38 1.55
C SER A 86 -3.87 9.31 3.08
N PRO A 87 -4.64 10.13 3.81
CA PRO A 87 -4.63 10.16 5.26
C PRO A 87 -5.16 8.85 5.86
N ARG A 88 -4.58 8.44 7.00
CA ARG A 88 -4.95 7.22 7.73
C ARG A 88 -6.43 7.13 8.12
N GLN A 89 -7.13 8.25 8.22
CA GLN A 89 -8.57 8.32 8.46
C GLN A 89 -9.38 7.55 7.39
N LEU A 90 -8.85 7.38 6.18
CA LEU A 90 -9.49 6.62 5.11
C LEU A 90 -9.22 5.11 5.17
N GLU A 91 -8.42 4.64 6.13
CA GLU A 91 -8.02 3.23 6.22
C GLU A 91 -9.22 2.29 6.25
N ASN A 92 -10.24 2.59 7.08
CA ASN A 92 -11.40 1.72 7.24
C ASN A 92 -12.21 1.60 5.95
N VAL A 93 -12.55 2.72 5.31
CA VAL A 93 -13.35 2.73 4.08
C VAL A 93 -12.62 2.08 2.91
N VAL A 94 -11.30 2.25 2.82
CA VAL A 94 -10.49 1.59 1.79
C VAL A 94 -10.44 0.08 2.01
N ARG A 95 -10.27 -0.37 3.26
CA ARG A 95 -10.25 -1.81 3.57
C ARG A 95 -11.58 -2.46 3.21
N GLU A 96 -12.70 -1.82 3.56
CA GLU A 96 -14.04 -2.27 3.19
C GLU A 96 -14.21 -2.31 1.66
N LYS A 97 -13.72 -1.29 0.93
CA LYS A 97 -13.74 -1.31 -0.54
C LYS A 97 -12.94 -2.48 -1.12
N LEU A 98 -11.73 -2.73 -0.62
CA LEU A 98 -10.90 -3.86 -1.08
C LEU A 98 -11.59 -5.20 -0.79
N GLU A 99 -12.28 -5.32 0.35
CA GLU A 99 -13.08 -6.49 0.69
C GLU A 99 -14.26 -6.69 -0.27
N LEU A 100 -15.02 -5.63 -0.58
CA LEU A 100 -16.10 -5.66 -1.56
C LEU A 100 -15.61 -6.09 -2.96
N ASP A 101 -14.38 -5.72 -3.32
CA ASP A 101 -13.74 -6.14 -4.58
C ASP A 101 -13.21 -7.58 -4.56
N GLY A 102 -13.23 -8.25 -3.41
CA GLY A 102 -12.65 -9.58 -3.20
C GLY A 102 -11.11 -9.56 -3.21
N VAL A 103 -10.50 -8.42 -2.88
CA VAL A 103 -9.05 -8.24 -2.87
C VAL A 103 -8.49 -8.53 -1.48
N SER A 104 -7.76 -9.65 -1.38
CA SER A 104 -6.97 -9.97 -0.17
C SER A 104 -5.55 -9.45 -0.28
N PHE A 105 -5.01 -8.91 0.82
CA PHE A 105 -3.67 -8.33 0.89
C PHE A 105 -3.03 -8.58 2.26
N ASP A 106 -1.73 -8.35 2.40
CA ASP A 106 -0.94 -8.63 3.60
C ASP A 106 -0.58 -7.39 4.41
N GLY A 107 -0.59 -6.23 3.77
CA GLY A 107 -0.37 -4.96 4.42
C GLY A 107 -0.86 -3.80 3.58
N ILE A 108 -1.35 -2.76 4.24
CA ILE A 108 -1.68 -1.48 3.62
C ILE A 108 -1.12 -0.38 4.50
N LEU A 109 -0.39 0.55 3.89
CA LEU A 109 0.25 1.66 4.58
C LEU A 109 -0.41 2.99 4.16
N PHE A 110 -0.84 3.78 5.14
CA PHE A 110 -1.39 5.13 4.93
C PHE A 110 -0.46 6.20 5.49
N LYS A 111 -0.58 7.41 4.96
CA LYS A 111 0.21 8.53 5.46
C LYS A 111 -0.36 9.00 6.81
N ASP A 112 0.45 8.90 7.85
CA ASP A 112 0.13 9.44 9.16
C ASP A 112 0.54 10.92 9.26
N PHE A 113 -0.42 11.82 9.08
CA PHE A 113 -0.22 13.26 9.21
C PHE A 113 -0.19 13.74 10.68
N GLY A 114 -0.69 12.95 11.64
CA GLY A 114 -0.84 13.34 13.04
C GLY A 114 0.41 13.10 13.90
N SER A 115 1.26 12.14 13.53
CA SER A 115 2.47 11.79 14.29
C SER A 115 3.75 12.53 13.84
N ALA A 116 3.65 13.42 12.85
CA ALA A 116 4.76 14.20 12.30
C ALA A 116 5.46 15.12 13.33
N LEU A 117 4.97 15.20 14.56
CA LEU A 117 5.54 16.00 15.65
C LEU A 117 6.58 15.26 16.52
N ARG A 118 6.81 13.94 16.39
CA ARG A 118 7.53 13.22 17.48
C ARG A 118 8.82 12.43 17.22
N LYS A 119 9.38 12.31 16.01
CA LYS A 119 10.70 11.63 15.81
C LYS A 119 11.55 12.22 14.67
N LEU A 120 12.53 13.07 15.02
CA LEU A 120 13.25 13.97 14.11
C LEU A 120 14.16 13.33 13.04
N GLN A 121 14.78 12.17 13.28
CA GLN A 121 15.82 11.67 12.37
C GLN A 121 15.27 10.92 11.15
N PHE A 122 14.22 10.11 11.33
CA PHE A 122 13.59 9.37 10.24
C PHE A 122 12.67 10.29 9.41
N LYS A 123 12.03 11.26 10.07
CA LYS A 123 11.26 12.32 9.41
C LYS A 123 12.13 13.10 8.43
N LYS A 124 13.34 13.51 8.79
CA LYS A 124 14.27 14.22 7.89
C LYS A 124 14.68 13.43 6.65
N LEU A 125 14.75 12.10 6.74
CA LEU A 125 15.09 11.24 5.60
C LEU A 125 13.87 11.07 4.68
N ILE A 126 12.69 10.82 5.26
CA ILE A 126 11.42 10.74 4.53
C ILE A 126 11.05 12.08 3.89
N ASP A 127 11.26 13.20 4.57
CA ASP A 127 10.99 14.55 4.05
C ASP A 127 11.85 14.87 2.82
N LYS A 128 13.05 14.28 2.72
CA LYS A 128 13.96 14.48 1.57
C LYS A 128 13.71 13.52 0.42
N ILE A 129 13.30 12.28 0.71
CA ILE A 129 13.21 11.17 -0.26
C ILE A 129 11.74 10.93 -0.69
N GLY A 130 10.78 11.44 0.08
CA GLY A 130 9.35 11.20 -0.11
C GLY A 130 8.85 10.00 0.71
N TYR A 131 7.62 10.13 1.22
CA TYR A 131 6.97 9.11 2.05
C TYR A 131 6.90 7.73 1.39
N LYS A 132 6.46 7.65 0.13
CA LYS A 132 6.31 6.37 -0.58
C LYS A 132 7.65 5.68 -0.79
N LEU A 133 8.66 6.43 -1.26
CA LEU A 133 9.99 5.89 -1.49
C LEU A 133 10.66 5.43 -0.18
N GLY A 134 10.50 6.18 0.92
CA GLY A 134 10.99 5.75 2.24
C GLY A 134 10.36 4.44 2.73
N ALA A 135 9.06 4.26 2.49
CA ALA A 135 8.35 3.03 2.82
C ALA A 135 8.77 1.85 1.94
N LEU A 136 8.96 2.06 0.62
CA LEU A 136 9.42 1.02 -0.30
C LEU A 136 10.84 0.56 0.03
N LEU A 137 11.76 1.49 0.34
CA LEU A 137 13.12 1.15 0.79
C LEU A 137 13.08 0.32 2.09
N TYR A 138 12.19 0.67 3.01
CA TYR A 138 12.02 -0.12 4.23
C TYR A 138 11.45 -1.52 3.93
N ALA A 139 10.40 -1.62 3.11
CA ALA A 139 9.81 -2.88 2.69
C ALA A 139 10.86 -3.81 2.07
N ARG A 140 11.67 -3.28 1.14
CA ARG A 140 12.76 -4.02 0.52
C ARG A 140 13.80 -4.49 1.54
N SER A 141 14.10 -3.69 2.58
CA SER A 141 15.06 -4.07 3.63
C SER A 141 14.59 -5.24 4.51
N VAL A 142 13.29 -5.51 4.57
CA VAL A 142 12.73 -6.59 5.41
C VAL A 142 12.21 -7.78 4.62
N PHE A 143 11.92 -7.60 3.34
CA PHE A 143 11.56 -8.68 2.44
C PHE A 143 12.74 -9.62 2.15
N PRO A 144 12.49 -10.91 1.87
CA PRO A 144 13.54 -11.87 1.54
C PRO A 144 14.46 -11.39 0.41
N ALA A 145 15.77 -11.61 0.55
CA ALA A 145 16.77 -11.09 -0.38
C ALA A 145 16.62 -11.67 -1.81
N LYS A 146 16.12 -12.90 -1.93
CA LYS A 146 15.90 -13.59 -3.20
C LYS A 146 14.53 -13.30 -3.85
N ALA A 147 13.62 -12.64 -3.12
CA ALA A 147 12.32 -12.30 -3.65
C ALA A 147 12.45 -11.19 -4.70
N ASN A 148 11.64 -11.29 -5.76
CA ASN A 148 11.47 -10.24 -6.74
C ASN A 148 10.27 -9.38 -6.35
N GLU A 149 10.44 -8.06 -6.33
CA GLU A 149 9.35 -7.13 -6.02
C GLU A 149 8.85 -6.47 -7.31
N LEU A 150 7.54 -6.57 -7.55
CA LEU A 150 6.84 -5.85 -8.60
C LEU A 150 6.14 -4.63 -7.99
N LEU A 151 6.42 -3.45 -8.55
CA LEU A 151 5.85 -2.18 -8.12
C LEU A 151 4.83 -1.73 -9.17
N PHE A 152 3.61 -1.43 -8.73
CA PHE A 152 2.54 -0.93 -9.57
C PHE A 152 2.19 0.48 -9.09
N GLY A 153 2.23 1.44 -9.99
CA GLY A 153 1.95 2.84 -9.68
C GLY A 153 1.66 3.61 -10.97
N ASP A 154 0.92 4.70 -10.84
CA ASP A 154 0.79 5.69 -11.90
C ASP A 154 1.93 6.72 -11.82
N ASP A 155 2.06 7.52 -12.86
CA ASP A 155 3.08 8.55 -13.04
C ASP A 155 2.57 9.96 -12.70
N SER A 156 1.45 10.10 -11.98
CA SER A 156 0.95 11.44 -11.61
C SER A 156 1.91 12.14 -10.66
N GLU A 157 2.60 13.15 -11.17
CA GLU A 157 3.32 14.14 -10.39
C GLU A 157 2.36 15.25 -9.91
N TYR A 158 2.46 15.63 -8.63
CA TYR A 158 1.72 16.74 -8.01
C TYR A 158 2.68 17.66 -7.26
#